data_AF-A0A969JF38-F1
#
_entry.id   AF-A0A969JF38-F1
#
_cell.length_a   1.000
_cell.length_b   1.000
_cell.length_c   1.000
_cell.angle_alpha   90.00
_cell.angle_beta   90.00
_cell.angle_gamma   90.00
#
_symmetry.space_group_name_H-M   'P 1'
#
loop_
_entity.id
_entity.type
_entity.pdbx_description
1 polymer ?
#
loop_
_entity_poly.entity_id
_entity_poly.type
_entity_poly.pdbx_seq_one_letter_code
_entity_poly.pdbx_strand_id
1 'polypeptide(L)'
;MKNIMLQISKAASATFLISLFTASGFGQTNPGLDAIKNNVTGEHKLLARSIGTWTGDASVWYSADKPPISSASMLKSYMDANGRFQISEIEGNVTGTGKPFTGVRLTGYDPVRKVFTKAMIQDGNPGVVMEGKWDEATKSTTMYYKQFDNNGMENSLKEVYTYVDENTEILEIYKTNTTNGKDFRVLKVVWKRKK
;
A
#
# COMPACT_ATOMS: atom_id res chain seq x y z
N MET A 1 39.85 -54.74 43.95
CA MET A 1 38.52 -54.48 44.54
C MET A 1 37.59 -54.16 43.38
N LYS A 2 36.90 -55.16 42.81
CA LYS A 2 35.52 -55.63 43.10
C LYS A 2 34.40 -54.74 42.51
N ASN A 3 33.69 -55.34 41.53
CA ASN A 3 32.25 -55.28 41.20
C ASN A 3 31.66 -53.96 40.63
N ILE A 4 31.08 -53.91 39.42
CA ILE A 4 29.90 -54.59 38.78
C ILE A 4 28.57 -53.82 39.00
N MET A 5 27.85 -53.61 37.86
CA MET A 5 26.42 -53.27 37.64
C MET A 5 25.94 -51.85 38.00
N LEU A 6 24.89 -51.25 37.41
CA LEU A 6 24.13 -51.31 36.13
C LEU A 6 22.97 -50.27 36.30
N GLN A 7 22.58 -49.60 35.21
CA GLN A 7 21.39 -48.72 35.02
C GLN A 7 21.43 -47.35 35.73
N ILE A 8 20.88 -46.23 35.21
CA ILE A 8 19.65 -46.00 34.43
C ILE A 8 19.84 -44.80 33.49
N SER A 9 19.17 -44.89 32.33
CA SER A 9 18.85 -43.92 31.28
C SER A 9 18.91 -42.40 31.59
N LYS A 10 19.31 -41.61 30.59
CA LYS A 10 18.41 -40.69 29.86
C LYS A 10 19.10 -40.13 28.61
N ALA A 11 18.57 -40.50 27.45
CA ALA A 11 18.88 -39.86 26.18
C ALA A 11 18.31 -38.43 26.17
N ALA A 12 19.13 -37.44 25.83
CA ALA A 12 18.65 -36.11 25.46
C ALA A 12 18.57 -36.04 23.94
N SER A 13 17.41 -36.39 23.40
CA SER A 13 17.05 -36.13 22.01
C SER A 13 17.05 -34.62 21.78
N ALA A 14 17.92 -34.14 20.89
CA ALA A 14 17.79 -32.83 20.29
C ALA A 14 16.64 -32.90 19.26
N THR A 15 15.46 -32.46 19.66
CA THR A 15 14.28 -32.35 18.79
C THR A 15 14.53 -31.23 17.77
N PHE A 16 14.92 -31.60 16.55
CA PHE A 16 14.83 -30.75 15.38
C PHE A 16 13.35 -30.71 14.98
N LEU A 17 12.65 -29.62 15.31
CA LEU A 17 11.29 -29.37 14.82
C LEU A 17 11.37 -29.06 13.32
N ILE A 18 11.38 -30.11 12.51
CA ILE A 18 10.94 -30.03 11.11
C ILE A 18 9.43 -29.85 11.19
N SER A 19 8.97 -28.60 11.15
CA SER A 19 7.57 -28.32 10.84
C SER A 19 7.33 -28.83 9.42
N LEU A 20 6.75 -30.04 9.31
CA LEU A 20 6.07 -30.49 8.11
C LEU A 20 4.97 -29.45 7.80
N PHE A 21 5.26 -28.51 6.91
CA PHE A 21 4.19 -27.97 6.08
C PHE A 21 3.79 -29.11 5.15
N THR A 22 2.80 -29.87 5.58
CA THR A 22 2.02 -30.70 4.67
C THR A 22 1.52 -29.78 3.57
N ALA A 23 2.02 -29.98 2.36
CA ALA A 23 1.42 -29.44 1.16
C ALA A 23 0.03 -30.05 1.03
N SER A 24 -0.98 -29.42 1.62
CA SER A 24 -2.36 -29.64 1.24
C SER A 24 -2.59 -28.89 -0.06
N GLY A 25 -2.42 -29.60 -1.17
CA GLY A 25 -3.01 -29.24 -2.45
C GLY A 25 -4.54 -29.24 -2.33
N PHE A 26 -5.08 -28.13 -1.90
CA PHE A 26 -6.45 -27.66 -2.16
C PHE A 26 -6.28 -26.20 -2.52
N GLY A 27 -6.77 -25.80 -3.69
CA GLY A 27 -6.59 -24.45 -4.22
C GLY A 27 -6.87 -23.41 -3.14
N GLN A 28 -5.85 -22.61 -2.80
CA GLN A 28 -6.00 -21.49 -1.89
C GLN A 28 -6.95 -20.51 -2.59
N THR A 29 -8.25 -20.63 -2.31
CA THR A 29 -9.23 -19.65 -2.76
C THR A 29 -8.81 -18.33 -2.12
N ASN A 30 -8.47 -17.35 -2.95
CA ASN A 30 -8.28 -15.99 -2.51
C ASN A 30 -9.68 -15.36 -2.60
N PRO A 31 -10.39 -15.18 -1.47
CA PRO A 31 -11.79 -14.77 -1.50
C PRO A 31 -12.00 -13.44 -2.25
N GLY A 32 -10.98 -12.56 -2.22
CA GLY A 32 -10.96 -11.33 -3.01
C GLY A 32 -10.89 -11.59 -4.52
N LEU A 33 -10.02 -12.50 -4.98
CA LEU A 33 -9.91 -12.85 -6.41
C LEU A 33 -11.15 -13.59 -6.93
N ASP A 34 -11.75 -14.45 -6.12
CA ASP A 34 -12.98 -15.17 -6.50
C ASP A 34 -14.20 -14.23 -6.51
N ALA A 35 -14.27 -13.28 -5.57
CA ALA A 35 -15.28 -12.23 -5.58
C ALA A 35 -15.15 -11.33 -6.82
N ILE A 36 -13.92 -11.03 -7.28
CA ILE A 36 -13.71 -10.23 -8.51
C ILE A 36 -14.32 -10.91 -9.73
N LYS A 37 -14.08 -12.21 -9.92
CA LYS A 37 -14.53 -12.94 -11.12
C LYS A 37 -16.05 -12.94 -11.25
N ASN A 38 -16.76 -13.01 -10.13
CA ASN A 38 -18.19 -13.22 -10.10
C ASN A 38 -19.00 -11.93 -9.88
N ASN A 39 -18.42 -10.91 -9.22
CA ASN A 39 -19.20 -9.79 -8.68
C ASN A 39 -18.78 -8.40 -9.18
N VAL A 40 -17.67 -8.24 -9.92
CA VAL A 40 -17.23 -6.92 -10.40
C VAL A 40 -17.02 -6.82 -11.91
N THR A 41 -17.49 -5.71 -12.46
CA THR A 41 -17.39 -5.33 -13.88
C THR A 41 -16.84 -3.90 -13.99
N GLY A 42 -16.35 -3.54 -15.19
CA GLY A 42 -15.83 -2.20 -15.47
C GLY A 42 -14.62 -1.84 -14.61
N GLU A 43 -14.58 -0.58 -14.16
CA GLU A 43 -13.43 0.04 -13.50
C GLU A 43 -13.13 -0.54 -12.10
N HIS A 44 -14.06 -1.28 -11.49
CA HIS A 44 -13.74 -2.07 -10.29
C HIS A 44 -12.60 -3.09 -10.56
N LYS A 45 -12.48 -3.58 -11.81
CA LYS A 45 -11.38 -4.47 -12.20
C LYS A 45 -10.03 -3.76 -12.22
N LEU A 46 -9.99 -2.43 -12.33
CA LEU A 46 -8.74 -1.67 -12.24
C LEU A 46 -8.15 -1.76 -10.83
N LEU A 47 -9.01 -1.71 -9.79
CA LEU A 47 -8.61 -1.89 -8.41
C LEU A 47 -8.01 -3.29 -8.16
N ALA A 48 -8.53 -4.31 -8.83
CA ALA A 48 -8.01 -5.67 -8.70
C ALA A 48 -6.56 -5.82 -9.18
N ARG A 49 -6.08 -4.95 -10.08
CA ARG A 49 -4.73 -5.06 -10.66
C ARG A 49 -3.63 -4.87 -9.62
N SER A 50 -3.87 -4.03 -8.61
CA SER A 50 -2.86 -3.74 -7.60
C SER A 50 -2.83 -4.72 -6.43
N ILE A 51 -3.68 -5.77 -6.43
CA ILE A 51 -3.67 -6.80 -5.38
C ILE A 51 -2.27 -7.42 -5.28
N GLY A 52 -1.77 -7.60 -4.07
CA GLY A 52 -0.49 -8.20 -3.78
C GLY A 52 0.37 -7.29 -2.92
N THR A 53 1.65 -7.62 -2.85
CA THR A 53 2.63 -6.90 -2.04
C THR A 53 3.58 -6.15 -2.97
N TRP A 54 3.91 -4.91 -2.61
CA TRP A 54 4.74 -4.00 -3.39
C TRP A 54 5.80 -3.35 -2.51
N THR A 55 6.96 -3.09 -3.10
CA THR A 55 8.03 -2.26 -2.53
C THR A 55 7.98 -0.89 -3.18
N GLY A 56 8.04 0.17 -2.39
CA GLY A 56 8.03 1.56 -2.86
C GLY A 56 9.37 2.24 -2.62
N ASP A 57 9.97 2.76 -3.70
CA ASP A 57 11.06 3.72 -3.66
C ASP A 57 10.47 5.12 -3.82
N ALA A 58 10.64 5.96 -2.80
CA ALA A 58 10.01 7.26 -2.72
C ALA A 58 11.02 8.41 -2.65
N SER A 59 10.70 9.49 -3.35
CA SER A 59 11.30 10.80 -3.21
C SER A 59 10.29 11.76 -2.59
N VAL A 60 10.69 12.45 -1.52
CA VAL A 60 9.85 13.37 -0.75
C VAL A 60 10.43 14.78 -0.83
N TRP A 61 9.63 15.75 -1.25
CA TRP A 61 10.01 17.16 -1.32
C TRP A 61 9.23 17.97 -0.28
N TYR A 62 9.93 18.66 0.61
CA TYR A 62 9.31 19.54 1.61
C TYR A 62 9.04 20.96 1.11
N SER A 63 9.76 21.39 0.07
CA SER A 63 9.54 22.66 -0.61
C SER A 63 9.99 22.55 -2.07
N ALA A 64 9.48 23.46 -2.91
CA ALA A 64 9.74 23.45 -4.35
C ALA A 64 11.22 23.71 -4.72
N ASP A 65 11.98 24.34 -3.82
CA ASP A 65 13.36 24.82 -4.02
C ASP A 65 14.43 23.91 -3.40
N LYS A 66 14.03 22.82 -2.71
CA LYS A 66 14.95 21.91 -2.03
C LYS A 66 15.03 20.55 -2.73
N PRO A 67 16.19 19.88 -2.70
CA PRO A 67 16.29 18.51 -3.21
C PRO A 67 15.40 17.56 -2.40
N PRO A 68 14.92 16.46 -3.01
CA PRO A 68 14.15 15.47 -2.28
C PRO A 68 15.02 14.69 -1.30
N ILE A 69 14.37 14.11 -0.31
CA ILE A 69 14.93 13.03 0.49
C ILE A 69 14.30 11.70 0.11
N SER A 70 15.06 10.62 0.24
CA SER A 70 14.59 9.27 -0.06
C SER A 70 13.74 8.69 1.08
N SER A 71 12.82 7.81 0.72
CA SER A 71 12.01 7.01 1.65
C SER A 71 11.78 5.64 1.04
N ALA A 72 11.71 4.61 1.89
CA ALA A 72 11.36 3.25 1.49
C ALA A 72 10.04 2.84 2.12
N SER A 73 9.25 2.04 1.40
CA SER A 73 7.94 1.60 1.87
C SER A 73 7.55 0.23 1.34
N MET A 74 6.57 -0.38 1.99
CA MET A 74 5.88 -1.59 1.59
C MET A 74 4.38 -1.30 1.53
N LEU A 75 3.72 -1.79 0.48
CA LEU A 75 2.29 -1.66 0.29
C LEU A 75 1.70 -3.07 0.08
N LYS A 76 0.75 -3.46 0.93
CA LYS A 76 -0.01 -4.70 0.77
C LYS A 76 -1.44 -4.35 0.41
N SER A 77 -1.91 -4.83 -0.74
CA SER A 77 -3.24 -4.55 -1.27
C SER A 77 -4.05 -5.82 -1.45
N TYR A 78 -5.32 -5.77 -1.10
CA TYR A 78 -6.29 -6.86 -1.30
C TYR A 78 -7.69 -6.28 -1.57
N MET A 79 -8.60 -7.11 -2.07
CA MET A 79 -10.00 -6.71 -2.25
C MET A 79 -10.86 -7.23 -1.10
N ASP A 80 -11.85 -6.45 -0.70
CA ASP A 80 -12.84 -6.77 0.31
C ASP A 80 -14.23 -6.28 -0.12
N ALA A 81 -15.24 -6.45 0.74
CA ALA A 81 -16.63 -6.05 0.52
C ALA A 81 -17.17 -6.58 -0.82
N ASN A 82 -17.09 -7.91 -0.97
CA ASN A 82 -17.49 -8.64 -2.18
C ASN A 82 -16.75 -8.18 -3.46
N GLY A 83 -15.48 -7.78 -3.30
CA GLY A 83 -14.62 -7.36 -4.41
C GLY A 83 -14.82 -5.92 -4.85
N ARG A 84 -15.63 -5.12 -4.14
CA ARG A 84 -15.96 -3.73 -4.54
C ARG A 84 -14.97 -2.69 -4.04
N PHE A 85 -14.21 -3.03 -3.00
CA PHE A 85 -13.24 -2.12 -2.42
C PHE A 85 -11.86 -2.77 -2.37
N GLN A 86 -10.84 -1.99 -2.74
CA GLN A 86 -9.45 -2.32 -2.47
C GLN A 86 -9.06 -1.71 -1.12
N ILE A 87 -8.47 -2.52 -0.27
CA ILE A 87 -7.81 -2.07 0.96
C ILE A 87 -6.31 -2.19 0.73
N SER A 88 -5.57 -1.13 1.01
CA SER A 88 -4.10 -1.14 1.00
C SER A 88 -3.54 -0.68 2.33
N GLU A 89 -2.67 -1.49 2.89
CA GLU A 89 -1.91 -1.21 4.11
C GLU A 89 -0.50 -0.77 3.70
N ILE A 90 -0.06 0.39 4.17
CA ILE A 90 1.27 0.93 3.90
C ILE A 90 2.08 0.99 5.21
N GLU A 91 3.33 0.58 5.11
CA GLU A 91 4.35 0.82 6.13
C GLU A 91 5.62 1.35 5.46
N GLY A 92 6.35 2.22 6.12
CA GLY A 92 7.58 2.77 5.55
C GLY A 92 8.40 3.57 6.52
N ASN A 93 9.50 4.11 6.02
CA ASN A 93 10.42 4.94 6.79
C ASN A 93 11.06 6.00 5.88
N VAL A 94 11.13 7.22 6.39
CA VAL A 94 11.79 8.34 5.71
C VAL A 94 13.27 8.37 6.11
N THR A 95 14.15 8.23 5.13
CA THR A 95 15.60 8.16 5.34
C THR A 95 16.10 9.37 6.12
N GLY A 96 16.93 9.13 7.14
CA GLY A 96 17.51 10.18 7.98
C GLY A 96 16.63 10.65 9.14
N THR A 97 15.34 10.31 9.17
CA THR A 97 14.47 10.64 10.32
C THR A 97 14.39 9.51 11.35
N GLY A 98 14.56 8.27 10.90
CA GLY A 98 14.41 7.07 11.74
C GLY A 98 12.97 6.82 12.21
N LYS A 99 11.98 7.57 11.70
CA LYS A 99 10.60 7.49 12.13
C LYS A 99 9.81 6.61 11.14
N PRO A 100 9.33 5.42 11.58
CA PRO A 100 8.42 4.65 10.77
C PRO A 100 7.08 5.40 10.62
N PHE A 101 6.39 5.15 9.51
CA PHE A 101 5.02 5.56 9.31
C PHE A 101 4.19 4.36 8.86
N THR A 102 2.92 4.37 9.23
CA THR A 102 1.91 3.41 8.79
C THR A 102 0.68 4.12 8.29
N GLY A 103 -0.12 3.42 7.49
CA GLY A 103 -1.40 3.93 7.01
C GLY A 103 -2.25 2.87 6.35
N VAL A 104 -3.52 3.21 6.15
CA VAL A 104 -4.50 2.37 5.47
C VAL A 104 -5.26 3.22 4.46
N ARG A 105 -5.49 2.63 3.28
CA ARG A 105 -6.26 3.22 2.18
C ARG A 105 -7.42 2.28 1.85
N LEU A 106 -8.60 2.84 1.71
CA LEU A 106 -9.79 2.16 1.21
C LEU A 106 -10.21 2.85 -0.08
N THR A 107 -10.16 2.14 -1.21
CA THR A 107 -10.53 2.68 -2.53
C THR A 107 -11.68 1.90 -3.12
N GLY A 108 -12.72 2.59 -3.57
CA GLY A 108 -13.87 2.01 -4.26
C GLY A 108 -14.19 2.76 -5.56
N TYR A 109 -15.16 2.27 -6.32
CA TYR A 109 -15.62 2.90 -7.54
C TYR A 109 -17.15 3.08 -7.52
N ASP A 110 -17.60 4.29 -7.83
CA ASP A 110 -19.01 4.63 -8.01
C ASP A 110 -19.38 4.52 -9.50
N PRO A 111 -20.16 3.51 -9.91
CA PRO A 111 -20.50 3.31 -11.31
C PRO A 111 -21.55 4.31 -11.85
N VAL A 112 -22.31 4.97 -10.96
CA VAL A 112 -23.31 5.97 -11.35
C VAL A 112 -22.61 7.28 -11.68
N ARG A 113 -21.72 7.74 -10.78
CA ARG A 113 -20.95 8.97 -10.97
C ARG A 113 -19.69 8.78 -11.82
N LYS A 114 -19.26 7.54 -12.04
CA LYS A 114 -18.03 7.16 -12.74
C LYS A 114 -16.78 7.79 -12.11
N VAL A 115 -16.69 7.71 -10.79
CA VAL A 115 -15.57 8.23 -9.99
C VAL A 115 -15.05 7.15 -9.05
N PHE A 116 -13.74 7.12 -8.88
CA PHE A 116 -13.12 6.45 -7.75
C PHE A 116 -13.29 7.31 -6.50
N THR A 117 -13.57 6.66 -5.39
CA THR A 117 -13.59 7.26 -4.05
C THR A 117 -12.52 6.60 -3.21
N LYS A 118 -11.87 7.38 -2.35
CA LYS A 118 -10.83 6.87 -1.48
C LYS A 118 -10.88 7.55 -0.13
N ALA A 119 -10.75 6.75 0.92
CA ALA A 119 -10.45 7.21 2.26
C ALA A 119 -9.02 6.76 2.60
N MET A 120 -8.24 7.64 3.23
CA MET A 120 -6.89 7.35 3.66
C MET A 120 -6.68 7.84 5.09
N ILE A 121 -6.06 7.00 5.91
CA ILE A 121 -5.55 7.36 7.23
C ILE A 121 -4.06 7.03 7.22
N GLN A 122 -3.24 7.92 7.75
CA GLN A 122 -1.80 7.72 7.90
C GLN A 122 -1.35 8.39 9.20
N ASP A 123 -0.33 7.83 9.85
CA ASP A 123 0.24 8.41 11.06
C ASP A 123 0.55 9.90 10.90
N GLY A 124 0.13 10.69 11.89
CA GLY A 124 0.31 12.14 11.88
C GLY A 124 -0.70 12.93 11.05
N ASN A 125 -1.78 12.31 10.56
CA ASN A 125 -2.87 13.01 9.88
C ASN A 125 -4.25 12.55 10.42
N PRO A 126 -5.26 13.45 10.52
CA PRO A 126 -6.64 13.09 10.89
C PRO A 126 -7.37 12.17 9.88
N GLY A 127 -6.77 11.92 8.71
CA GLY A 127 -7.36 11.17 7.63
C GLY A 127 -8.01 12.09 6.59
N VAL A 128 -8.17 11.56 5.38
CA VAL A 128 -8.70 12.31 4.23
C VAL A 128 -9.63 11.44 3.40
N VAL A 129 -10.62 12.11 2.81
CA VAL A 129 -11.46 11.55 1.74
C VAL A 129 -11.17 12.29 0.45
N MET A 130 -11.19 11.55 -0.65
CA MET A 130 -10.93 12.11 -1.97
C MET A 130 -11.65 11.32 -3.04
N GLU A 131 -11.89 11.98 -4.16
CA GLU A 131 -12.46 11.35 -5.35
C GLU A 131 -11.76 11.82 -6.61
N GLY A 132 -11.85 11.00 -7.64
CA GLY A 132 -11.15 11.22 -8.90
C GLY A 132 -11.69 10.34 -10.01
N LYS A 133 -11.45 10.76 -11.25
CA LYS A 133 -11.84 9.98 -12.43
C LYS A 133 -10.67 9.14 -12.94
N TRP A 134 -11.02 8.05 -13.61
CA TRP A 134 -10.11 7.33 -14.48
C TRP A 134 -9.85 8.14 -15.76
N ASP A 135 -8.59 8.19 -16.17
CA ASP A 135 -8.17 8.68 -17.47
C ASP A 135 -7.51 7.53 -18.24
N GLU A 136 -8.19 7.05 -19.28
CA GLU A 136 -7.72 5.91 -20.10
C GLU A 136 -6.46 6.27 -20.92
N ALA A 137 -6.33 7.52 -21.37
CA ALA A 137 -5.21 7.94 -22.21
C ALA A 137 -3.89 7.93 -21.43
N THR A 138 -3.95 8.33 -20.16
CA THR A 138 -2.79 8.36 -19.26
C THR A 138 -2.68 7.13 -18.37
N LYS A 139 -3.68 6.24 -18.38
CA LYS A 139 -3.82 5.09 -17.48
C LYS A 139 -3.66 5.49 -16.02
N SER A 140 -4.31 6.58 -15.63
CA SER A 140 -4.15 7.17 -14.31
C SER A 140 -5.47 7.56 -13.65
N THR A 141 -5.43 7.72 -12.34
CA THR A 141 -6.46 8.43 -11.59
C THR A 141 -5.89 9.74 -11.08
N THR A 142 -6.67 10.81 -11.13
CA THR A 142 -6.32 12.10 -10.51
C THR A 142 -7.34 12.42 -9.43
N MET A 143 -6.89 12.57 -8.19
CA MET A 143 -7.71 12.85 -7.01
C MET A 143 -7.28 14.15 -6.34
N TYR A 144 -8.24 14.94 -5.88
CA TYR A 144 -7.99 16.19 -5.18
C TYR A 144 -8.49 16.10 -3.74
N TYR A 145 -7.73 16.67 -2.81
CA TYR A 145 -8.08 16.71 -1.40
C TYR A 145 -7.37 17.83 -0.66
N LYS A 146 -7.83 18.09 0.56
CA LYS A 146 -7.25 19.10 1.45
C LYS A 146 -6.72 18.44 2.70
N GLN A 147 -5.62 18.95 3.22
CA GLN A 147 -5.07 18.57 4.53
C GLN A 147 -4.64 19.81 5.30
N PHE A 148 -4.83 19.79 6.60
CA PHE A 148 -4.32 20.82 7.50
C PHE A 148 -2.97 20.36 8.07
N ASP A 149 -2.00 21.25 8.12
CA ASP A 149 -0.77 21.00 8.85
C ASP A 149 -0.95 21.24 10.37
N ASN A 150 0.09 20.96 11.15
CA ASN A 150 0.06 21.13 12.60
C ASN A 150 -0.12 22.59 13.06
N ASN A 151 0.05 23.56 12.16
CA ASN A 151 -0.18 24.98 12.42
C ASN A 151 -1.59 25.42 12.00
N GLY A 152 -2.43 24.50 11.53
CA GLY A 152 -3.76 24.78 11.01
C GLY A 152 -3.78 25.37 9.60
N MET A 153 -2.66 25.35 8.87
CA MET A 153 -2.63 25.83 7.49
C MET A 153 -3.24 24.79 6.55
N GLU A 154 -4.24 25.19 5.77
CA GLU A 154 -4.83 24.35 4.74
C GLU A 154 -3.87 24.17 3.56
N ASN A 155 -3.73 22.93 3.11
CA ASN A 155 -2.94 22.55 1.94
C ASN A 155 -3.87 21.90 0.92
N SER A 156 -3.91 22.44 -0.29
CA SER A 156 -4.56 21.80 -1.44
C SER A 156 -3.59 20.81 -2.08
N LEU A 157 -4.02 19.56 -2.19
CA LEU A 157 -3.23 18.48 -2.76
C LEU A 157 -3.92 17.83 -3.97
N LYS A 158 -3.09 17.38 -4.90
CA LYS A 158 -3.47 16.60 -6.07
C LYS A 158 -2.64 15.31 -6.07
N GLU A 159 -3.31 14.18 -6.01
CA GLU A 159 -2.71 12.86 -6.21
C GLU A 159 -2.93 12.40 -7.64
N VAL A 160 -1.87 11.90 -8.28
CA VAL A 160 -1.92 11.21 -9.56
C VAL A 160 -1.38 9.80 -9.35
N TYR A 161 -2.20 8.79 -9.62
CA TYR A 161 -1.82 7.39 -9.51
C TYR A 161 -1.85 6.73 -10.88
N THR A 162 -0.71 6.29 -11.38
CA THR A 162 -0.51 5.78 -12.74
C THR A 162 -0.18 4.30 -12.74
N TYR A 163 -0.88 3.53 -13.56
CA TYR A 163 -0.67 2.10 -13.76
C TYR A 163 0.20 1.89 -15.00
N VAL A 164 1.51 1.77 -14.79
CA VAL A 164 2.50 1.70 -15.88
C VAL A 164 2.44 0.35 -16.58
N ASP A 165 2.57 -0.71 -15.79
CA ASP A 165 2.50 -2.11 -16.24
C ASP A 165 2.02 -3.01 -15.08
N GLU A 166 1.99 -4.32 -15.27
CA GLU A 166 1.50 -5.28 -14.26
C GLU A 166 2.32 -5.30 -12.96
N ASN A 167 3.56 -4.82 -12.99
CA ASN A 167 4.52 -4.89 -11.90
C ASN A 167 5.09 -3.52 -11.51
N THR A 168 4.56 -2.44 -12.10
CA THR A 168 5.01 -1.07 -11.87
C THR A 168 3.83 -0.12 -11.78
N GLU A 169 3.76 0.61 -10.66
CA GLU A 169 2.80 1.70 -10.45
C GLU A 169 3.54 2.93 -9.95
N ILE A 170 3.00 4.11 -10.23
CA ILE A 170 3.60 5.38 -9.81
C ILE A 170 2.55 6.20 -9.09
N LEU A 171 2.88 6.64 -7.87
CA LEU A 171 2.12 7.61 -7.11
C LEU A 171 2.87 8.93 -7.13
N GLU A 172 2.22 10.01 -7.55
CA GLU A 172 2.72 11.36 -7.41
C GLU A 172 1.73 12.22 -6.63
N ILE A 173 2.23 13.02 -5.68
CA ILE A 173 1.41 14.00 -4.97
C ILE A 173 2.02 15.37 -5.21
N TYR A 174 1.15 16.32 -5.52
CA TYR A 174 1.46 17.72 -5.73
C TYR A 174 0.73 18.56 -4.69
N LYS A 175 1.38 19.63 -4.23
CA LYS A 175 0.79 20.65 -3.35
C LYS A 175 0.75 21.96 -4.12
N THR A 176 -0.36 22.68 -4.02
CA THR A 176 -0.46 24.04 -4.56
C THR A 176 0.29 25.01 -3.65
N ASN A 177 1.20 25.78 -4.23
CA ASN A 177 1.93 26.84 -3.53
C ASN A 177 0.98 27.99 -3.20
N THR A 178 0.87 28.35 -1.92
CA THR A 178 -0.06 29.38 -1.44
C THR A 178 0.33 30.80 -1.86
N THR A 179 1.60 31.04 -2.20
CA THR A 179 2.11 32.36 -2.60
C THR A 179 1.89 32.63 -4.10
N ASN A 180 2.08 31.63 -4.97
CA ASN A 180 2.05 31.82 -6.43
C ASN A 180 1.00 30.97 -7.16
N GLY A 181 0.24 30.14 -6.46
CA GLY A 181 -0.83 29.29 -7.01
C GLY A 181 -0.35 28.12 -7.89
N LYS A 182 0.96 27.90 -8.03
CA LYS A 182 1.50 26.81 -8.85
C LYS A 182 1.65 25.53 -8.04
N ASP A 183 1.32 24.41 -8.65
CA ASP A 183 1.60 23.09 -8.09
C ASP A 183 3.10 22.80 -8.08
N PHE A 184 3.59 22.21 -6.99
CA PHE A 184 4.90 21.58 -6.94
C PHE A 184 4.77 20.17 -6.37
N ARG A 185 5.66 19.28 -6.80
CA ARG A 185 5.65 17.89 -6.35
C ARG A 185 6.11 17.82 -4.90
N VAL A 186 5.41 17.04 -4.08
CA VAL A 186 5.76 16.75 -2.68
C VAL A 186 6.09 15.27 -2.46
N LEU A 187 5.57 14.39 -3.31
CA LEU A 187 5.86 12.96 -3.25
C LEU A 187 5.92 12.38 -4.65
N LYS A 188 6.88 11.47 -4.86
CA LYS A 188 6.85 10.48 -5.94
C LYS A 188 7.21 9.15 -5.34
N VAL A 189 6.41 8.13 -5.59
CA VAL A 189 6.71 6.74 -5.24
C VAL A 189 6.66 5.90 -6.51
N VAL A 190 7.70 5.11 -6.73
CA VAL A 190 7.70 4.04 -7.72
C VAL A 190 7.47 2.73 -6.98
N TRP A 191 6.29 2.16 -7.19
CA TRP A 191 5.93 0.86 -6.66
C TRP A 191 6.40 -0.24 -7.62
N LYS A 192 7.04 -1.26 -7.06
CA LYS A 192 7.41 -2.48 -7.76
C LYS A 192 6.80 -3.67 -7.06
N ARG A 193 6.14 -4.54 -7.83
CA ARG A 193 5.51 -5.74 -7.27
C ARG A 193 6.58 -6.64 -6.68
N LYS A 194 6.37 -7.09 -5.44
CA LYS A 194 7.23 -8.07 -4.78
C LYS A 194 6.97 -9.43 -5.42
N LYS A 195 8.03 -10.03 -5.96
CA LYS A 195 8.02 -11.40 -6.50
C LYS A 195 8.03 -12.44 -5.39
#